data_AF-A0A536J6E4-F1
#
_entry.id   AF-A0A536J6E4-F1
#
_cell.length_a   1.000
_cell.length_b   1.000
_cell.length_c   1.000
_cell.angle_alpha   90.00
_cell.angle_beta   90.00
_cell.angle_gamma   90.00
#
_symmetry.space_group_name_H-M   'P 1'
#
loop_
_entity.id
_entity.type
_entity.pdbx_description
1 polymer ?
#
loop_
_entity_poly.entity_id
_entity_poly.type
_entity_poly.pdbx_seq_one_letter_code
_entity_poly.pdbx_strand_id
1 'polypeptide(L)' 'MVDFGGWEMPQQYTSIRDEHFAVRKVAGLFDVSHMGRFRIAGGSSLDFLQH' A
#
# COMPACT_ATOMS: atom_id res chain seq x y z
N MET A 1 -10.72 13.19 3.30
CA MET A 1 -10.39 12.44 2.08
C MET A 1 -9.68 13.37 1.12
N VAL A 2 -8.72 12.88 0.36
CA VAL A 2 -7.92 13.63 -0.62
C VAL A 2 -7.82 12.84 -1.92
N ASP A 3 -7.68 13.55 -3.04
CA ASP A 3 -7.34 12.92 -4.31
C ASP A 3 -5.88 12.43 -4.27
N PHE A 4 -5.70 11.15 -4.54
CA PHE A 4 -4.40 10.50 -4.63
C PHE A 4 -4.35 9.64 -5.90
N GLY A 5 -3.83 10.20 -6.99
CA GLY A 5 -3.71 9.50 -8.26
C GLY A 5 -5.05 9.03 -8.83
N GLY A 6 -6.12 9.81 -8.64
CA GLY A 6 -7.47 9.47 -9.09
C GLY A 6 -8.27 8.58 -8.13
N TRP A 7 -7.70 8.24 -6.97
CA TRP A 7 -8.39 7.52 -5.90
C TRP A 7 -8.73 8.48 -4.76
N GLU A 8 -9.94 8.34 -4.20
CA GLU A 8 -10.31 9.06 -2.99
C GLU A 8 -9.75 8.32 -1.77
N MET A 9 -8.71 8.89 -1.15
CA MET A 9 -7.98 8.24 -0.06
C MET A 9 -8.01 9.08 1.24
N PRO A 10 -7.99 8.46 2.42
CA PRO A 10 -7.80 9.19 3.67
C PRO A 10 -6.31 9.53 3.85
N GLN A 11 -5.98 10.83 3.89
CA GLN A 11 -4.62 11.27 4.23
C GLN A 11 -4.26 10.94 5.70
N GLN A 12 -5.25 11.02 6.58
CA GLN A 12 -5.19 10.69 8.01
C GLN A 12 -6.63 10.43 8.50
N TYR A 13 -6.79 9.68 9.58
CA TYR A 13 -8.05 9.43 10.27
C TYR A 13 -8.16 10.20 11.59
N THR A 14 -7.06 10.33 12.34
CA THR A 14 -6.99 11.08 13.60
C THR A 14 -5.97 12.21 13.50
N SER A 15 -4.69 11.85 13.39
CA SER A 15 -3.55 12.75 13.43
C SER A 15 -2.35 12.00 12.88
N ILE A 16 -1.63 12.61 11.93
CA ILE A 16 -0.40 12.01 11.37
C ILE A 16 0.56 11.57 12.47
N ARG A 17 0.70 12.36 13.54
CA ARG A 17 1.62 12.04 14.65
C ARG A 17 1.15 10.83 15.43
N ASP A 18 -0.14 10.76 15.74
CA ASP A 18 -0.67 9.71 16.60
C ASP A 18 -0.77 8.38 15.83
N GLU A 19 -1.13 8.43 14.55
CA GLU A 19 -1.08 7.28 13.64
C GLU A 19 0.36 6.78 13.43
N HIS A 20 1.33 7.69 13.27
CA HIS A 20 2.75 7.33 13.21
C HIS A 20 3.20 6.60 14.49
N PHE A 21 2.83 7.12 15.66
CA PHE A 21 3.19 6.48 16.92
C PHE A 21 2.46 5.15 17.14
N ALA A 22 1.21 5.00 16.70
CA ALA A 22 0.48 3.74 16.75
C ALA A 22 1.24 2.63 16.00
N VAL A 23 1.69 2.91 14.77
CA VAL A 23 2.48 1.97 13.95
C VAL A 23 3.82 1.65 14.59
N ARG A 24 4.52 2.66 15.13
CA ARG A 24 5.86 2.48 15.70
C ARG A 24 5.87 1.73 17.02
N LYS A 25 4.79 1.80 17.80
CA LYS A 25 4.73 1.27 19.16
C LYS A 25 3.81 0.07 19.31
N VAL A 26 2.83 -0.11 18.43
CA VAL A 26 1.78 -1.12 18.57
C VAL A 26 1.50 -1.80 17.23
N ALA A 27 0.65 -1.21 16.39
CA ALA A 27 0.24 -1.69 15.07
C ALA A 27 -0.48 -0.57 14.31
N GLY A 28 -0.53 -0.67 12.98
CA GLY A 28 -1.35 0.21 12.14
C GLY A 28 -1.98 -0.57 10.98
N LEU A 29 -3.15 -0.11 10.54
CA LEU A 29 -3.87 -0.64 9.39
C LEU A 29 -3.87 0.41 8.28
N PHE A 30 -3.50 -0.01 7.06
CA PHE A 30 -3.42 0.86 5.90
C PHE A 30 -4.23 0.27 4.76
N ASP A 31 -5.08 1.10 4.15
CA ASP A 31 -5.67 0.76 2.86
C ASP A 31 -4.65 1.03 1.75
N VAL A 32 -4.05 -0.03 1.21
CA VAL A 32 -3.12 0.01 0.09
C VAL A 32 -3.74 -0.56 -1.19
N SER A 33 -5.08 -0.64 -1.25
CA SER A 33 -5.80 -1.30 -2.33
C SER A 33 -5.60 -0.64 -3.70
N HIS A 34 -5.25 0.66 -3.72
CA HIS A 34 -4.90 1.41 -4.93
C HIS A 34 -3.59 0.92 -5.59
N MET A 35 -2.77 0.12 -4.91
CA MET A 35 -1.57 -0.49 -5.50
C MET A 35 -1.95 -1.50 -6.57
N GLY A 36 -1.32 -1.39 -7.74
CA GLY A 36 -1.42 -2.40 -8.79
C GLY A 36 -0.90 -3.75 -8.30
N ARG A 37 -1.70 -4.82 -8.52
CA ARG A 37 -1.31 -6.19 -8.16
C ARG A 37 -1.22 -7.03 -9.43
N PHE A 38 -0.03 -7.57 -9.68
CA PHE A 38 0.24 -8.44 -10.81
C PHE A 38 0.57 -9.84 -10.32
N ARG A 39 0.03 -10.86 -10.99
CA ARG A 39 0.38 -12.26 -10.76
C ARG A 39 1.03 -12.81 -12.02
N ILE A 40 2.29 -13.25 -11.88
CA ILE A 40 3.05 -13.88 -12.96
C ILE A 40 3.23 -15.35 -12.58
N ALA A 41 2.97 -16.25 -13.52
CA ALA A 41 3.02 -17.70 -13.28
C ALA A 41 3.43 -18.45 -14.56
N GLY A 42 3.96 -19.65 -14.39
CA GLY A 42 4.48 -20.51 -15.48
C GLY A 42 5.91 -20.96 -15.20
N GLY A 43 6.36 -22.02 -15.86
CA GLY A 43 7.70 -22.61 -15.62
C GLY A 43 8.87 -21.64 -15.86
N SER A 44 8.68 -20.67 -16.77
CA SER A 44 9.70 -19.66 -17.13
C SER A 44 9.47 -18.30 -16.48
N SER A 45 8.61 -18.20 -15.45
CA SER A 45 8.28 -16.89 -14.86
C SER A 45 9.48 -16.22 -14.19
N LEU A 46 10.41 -17.01 -13.63
CA LEU A 46 11.64 -16.48 -13.03
C LEU A 46 12.56 -15.88 -14.09
N ASP A 47 12.81 -16.62 -15.18
CA ASP A 47 13.66 -16.13 -16.27
C ASP A 47 13.08 -14.86 -16.90
N PHE A 48 11.76 -14.85 -17.15
CA PHE A 48 11.04 -13.67 -17.66
C PHE A 48 11.25 -12.42 -16.79
N LEU A 49 11.28 -12.56 -15.47
CA LEU A 49 11.45 -11.45 -14.53
C LEU A 49 12.90 -10.94 -14.42
N GLN A 50 13.86 -11.69 -14.97
CA GLN A 50 15.30 -11.44 -14.82
C GLN A 50 15.97 -11.03 -16.15
N HIS A 51 15.19 -10.84 -17.22
CA HIS A 51 15.63 -10.29 -18.51
C HIS A 51 15.67 -8.77 -18.47
#